data_AF-A0A3E0Q3V5-F1
#
_entry.id   AF-A0A3E0Q3V5-F1
#
_cell.length_a   1.000
_cell.length_b   1.000
_cell.length_c   1.000
_cell.angle_alpha   90.00
_cell.angle_beta   90.00
_cell.angle_gamma   90.00
#
_symmetry.space_group_name_H-M   'P 1'
#
loop_
_entity.id
_entity.type
_entity.pdbx_description
1 polymer ?
#
loop_
_entity_poly.entity_id
_entity_poly.type
_entity_poly.pdbx_seq_one_letter_code
_entity_poly.pdbx_strand_id
1 'polypeptide(L)'
;MSDTHTVVNMTPLQLEQLRIATPQGRKYKTPVGDLPSVTSITKLMPGTALMWWAAGEAAKDAMTLERHHEVGDWLAEVIDATGDTAVPDGEDPLWKKIRSAHTRSSQKAADRGTEAHDMVERYILGDLDHVPDEGNPYFDEFLKAEALLKSRFLPGTFRWEFAEVAVYNPELGYAGTLDIGYSGLVPIEGGIEARLFGIADLKTRAKDNRAFPGAALQVWALANCPYAALTGPIHPRREDDTLDSVFTWKQPMPTFDEAFVIVANPDGGAMYEVPLSGPKAEALSGQFQSLLHTAWFEAQGDPFDGKVEL
;
A
#
# COMPACT_ATOMS: atom_id res chain seq x y z
N MET A 1 -18.37 28.56 15.59
CA MET A 1 -18.73 28.13 14.22
C MET A 1 -18.25 26.69 14.10
N SER A 2 -19.15 25.74 13.91
CA SER A 2 -18.76 24.34 13.70
C SER A 2 -18.39 24.18 12.22
N ASP A 3 -17.11 24.28 11.91
CA ASP A 3 -16.62 23.83 10.61
C ASP A 3 -16.79 22.32 10.56
N THR A 4 -17.88 21.89 9.91
CA THR A 4 -18.06 20.49 9.50
C THR A 4 -17.09 20.24 8.36
N HIS A 5 -15.82 20.02 8.69
CA HIS A 5 -14.87 19.44 7.75
C HIS A 5 -15.34 18.02 7.44
N THR A 6 -15.81 17.81 6.22
CA THR A 6 -16.11 16.48 5.70
C THR A 6 -14.78 15.78 5.45
N VAL A 7 -14.59 14.62 6.09
CA VAL A 7 -13.48 13.72 5.79
C VAL A 7 -13.50 13.45 4.29
N VAL A 8 -12.40 13.74 3.60
CA VAL A 8 -12.35 13.49 2.16
C VAL A 8 -11.94 12.05 1.93
N ASN A 9 -12.72 11.34 1.12
CA ASN A 9 -12.40 9.96 0.74
C ASN A 9 -12.69 9.69 -0.73
N MET A 10 -11.93 8.74 -1.29
CA MET A 10 -12.24 8.07 -2.54
C MET A 10 -12.86 6.71 -2.24
N THR A 11 -14.01 6.43 -2.84
CA THR A 11 -14.56 5.07 -2.81
C THR A 11 -13.57 4.07 -3.43
N PRO A 12 -13.58 2.79 -3.01
CA PRO A 12 -12.75 1.75 -3.62
C PRO A 12 -12.87 1.67 -5.15
N LEU A 13 -14.08 1.89 -5.67
CA LEU A 13 -14.34 1.95 -7.12
C LEU A 13 -13.60 3.10 -7.80
N GLN A 14 -13.51 4.27 -7.15
CA GLN A 14 -12.81 5.42 -7.71
C GLN A 14 -11.28 5.21 -7.69
N LEU A 15 -10.74 4.61 -6.62
CA LEU A 15 -9.33 4.23 -6.57
C LEU A 15 -8.98 3.20 -7.66
N GLU A 16 -9.84 2.20 -7.85
CA GLU A 16 -9.66 1.20 -8.90
C GLU A 16 -9.73 1.81 -10.30
N GLN A 17 -10.56 2.83 -10.52
CA GLN A 17 -10.60 3.56 -11.80
C GLN A 17 -9.31 4.34 -12.10
N LEU A 18 -8.57 4.75 -11.06
CA LEU A 18 -7.28 5.41 -11.23
C LEU A 18 -6.13 4.40 -11.41
N ARG A 19 -6.20 3.25 -10.73
CA ARG A 19 -5.13 2.24 -10.74
C ARG A 19 -5.19 1.42 -12.02
N ILE A 20 -4.04 1.21 -12.66
CA ILE A 20 -3.88 0.25 -13.76
C ILE A 20 -2.83 -0.78 -13.36
N ALA A 21 -3.19 -2.05 -13.39
CA ALA A 21 -2.22 -3.14 -13.33
C ALA A 21 -1.56 -3.32 -14.70
N THR A 22 -0.22 -3.24 -14.76
CA THR A 22 0.59 -3.53 -15.95
C THR A 22 1.61 -4.63 -15.63
N PRO A 23 2.18 -5.33 -16.63
CA PRO A 23 3.26 -6.28 -16.40
C PRO A 23 4.46 -5.66 -15.64
N GLN A 24 4.69 -4.36 -15.82
CA GLN A 24 5.76 -3.58 -15.18
C GLN A 24 5.38 -3.02 -13.80
N GLY A 25 4.20 -3.36 -13.27
CA GLY A 25 3.72 -2.91 -11.96
C GLY A 25 2.43 -2.09 -12.02
N ARG A 26 2.06 -1.48 -10.89
CA ARG A 26 0.85 -0.65 -10.79
C ARG A 26 1.17 0.78 -11.24
N LYS A 27 0.32 1.35 -12.10
CA LYS A 27 0.34 2.75 -12.51
C LYS A 27 -0.93 3.47 -12.04
N TYR A 28 -0.89 4.80 -12.05
CA TYR A 28 -2.07 5.65 -11.86
C TYR A 28 -2.32 6.44 -13.13
N LYS A 29 -3.56 6.42 -13.63
CA LYS A 29 -4.02 7.35 -14.66
C LYS A 29 -4.07 8.74 -14.04
N THR A 30 -3.39 9.71 -14.64
CA THR A 30 -3.45 11.12 -14.23
C THR A 30 -3.62 12.02 -15.45
N PRO A 31 -3.98 13.31 -15.30
CA PRO A 31 -4.11 14.24 -16.42
C PRO A 31 -2.80 14.47 -17.18
N VAL A 32 -1.66 14.17 -16.56
CA VAL A 32 -0.32 14.30 -17.18
C VAL A 32 0.18 12.99 -17.79
N GLY A 33 -0.66 11.94 -17.78
CA GLY A 33 -0.33 10.60 -18.28
C GLY A 33 -0.30 9.54 -17.17
N ASP A 34 0.08 8.32 -17.55
CA ASP A 34 0.18 7.21 -16.62
C ASP A 34 1.46 7.34 -15.78
N LEU A 35 1.31 7.51 -14.47
CA LEU A 35 2.43 7.65 -13.54
C LEU A 35 2.71 6.32 -12.82
N PRO A 36 3.99 5.93 -12.63
CA PRO A 36 4.34 4.78 -11.82
C PRO A 36 3.88 4.97 -10.36
N SER A 37 3.38 3.89 -9.75
CA SER A 37 3.03 3.92 -8.33
C SER A 37 4.26 3.93 -7.42
N VAL A 38 4.18 4.63 -6.28
CA VAL A 38 5.21 4.60 -5.23
C VAL A 38 5.56 3.17 -4.85
N THR A 39 4.57 2.28 -4.69
CA THR A 39 4.81 0.86 -4.38
C THR A 39 5.59 0.13 -5.47
N SER A 40 5.41 0.48 -6.75
CA SER A 40 6.18 -0.15 -7.83
C SER A 40 7.62 0.35 -7.83
N ILE A 41 7.83 1.65 -7.56
CA ILE A 41 9.16 2.23 -7.43
C ILE A 41 9.92 1.62 -6.24
N THR A 42 9.29 1.52 -5.06
CA THR A 42 9.95 0.97 -3.86
C THR A 42 10.22 -0.54 -3.96
N LYS A 43 9.53 -1.27 -4.84
CA LYS A 43 9.81 -2.68 -5.14
C LYS A 43 11.12 -2.90 -5.90
N LEU A 44 11.67 -1.88 -6.53
CA LEU A 44 12.99 -1.95 -7.20
C LEU A 44 14.15 -2.05 -6.21
N MET A 45 13.91 -1.86 -4.91
CA MET A 45 14.95 -2.10 -3.90
C MET A 45 15.47 -3.55 -3.97
N PRO A 46 16.77 -3.80 -3.71
CA PRO A 46 17.36 -5.14 -3.80
C PRO A 46 16.61 -6.19 -2.98
N GLY A 47 15.95 -7.11 -3.66
CA GLY A 47 15.13 -8.17 -3.06
C GLY A 47 15.87 -9.46 -2.76
N THR A 48 17.19 -9.46 -2.56
CA THR A 48 17.96 -10.72 -2.40
C THR A 48 17.43 -11.58 -1.25
N ALA A 49 16.95 -10.97 -0.16
CA ALA A 49 16.28 -11.66 0.94
C ALA A 49 14.95 -12.35 0.53
N LEU A 50 14.22 -11.80 -0.43
CA LEU A 50 12.97 -12.39 -0.94
C LEU A 50 13.23 -13.66 -1.74
N MET A 51 14.36 -13.77 -2.43
CA MET A 51 14.75 -15.00 -3.14
C MET A 51 14.97 -16.16 -2.17
N TRP A 52 15.71 -15.91 -1.09
CA TRP A 52 15.94 -16.92 -0.04
C TRP A 52 14.65 -17.31 0.68
N TRP A 53 13.80 -16.33 0.97
CA TRP A 53 12.48 -16.58 1.54
C TRP A 53 11.60 -17.44 0.61
N ALA A 54 11.53 -17.10 -0.68
CA ALA A 54 10.75 -17.86 -1.67
C ALA A 54 11.23 -19.31 -1.79
N ALA A 55 12.55 -19.53 -1.79
CA ALA A 55 13.13 -20.87 -1.73
C ALA A 55 12.77 -21.62 -0.44
N GLY A 56 12.76 -20.91 0.70
CA GLY A 56 12.34 -21.47 1.99
C GLY A 56 10.87 -21.87 2.04
N GLU A 57 9.95 -21.08 1.46
CA GLU A 57 8.53 -21.44 1.38
C GLU A 57 8.31 -22.67 0.49
N ALA A 58 9.00 -22.76 -0.65
CA ALA A 58 8.97 -23.95 -1.50
C ALA A 58 9.48 -25.20 -0.76
N ALA A 59 10.57 -25.07 0.01
CA ALA A 59 11.10 -26.18 0.81
C ALA A 59 10.11 -26.64 1.90
N LYS A 60 9.41 -25.72 2.59
CA LYS A 60 8.41 -26.07 3.61
C LYS A 60 7.23 -26.85 3.01
N ASP A 61 6.72 -26.40 1.86
CA ASP A 61 5.63 -27.09 1.18
C ASP A 61 6.06 -28.49 0.72
N ALA A 62 7.28 -28.63 0.19
CA ALA A 62 7.84 -29.93 -0.18
C ALA A 62 7.95 -30.88 1.02
N MET A 63 8.48 -30.41 2.16
CA MET A 63 8.57 -31.21 3.40
C MET A 63 7.20 -31.58 3.97
N THR A 64 6.20 -30.71 3.84
CA THR A 64 4.84 -30.97 4.31
C THR A 64 4.19 -32.07 3.48
N LEU A 65 4.37 -32.02 2.15
CA LEU A 65 3.90 -33.06 1.23
C LEU A 65 4.57 -34.41 1.49
N GLU A 66 5.86 -34.43 1.82
CA GLU A 66 6.60 -35.65 2.18
C GLU A 66 6.10 -36.27 3.51
N ARG A 67 5.86 -35.44 4.53
CA ARG A 67 5.43 -35.92 5.86
C ARG A 67 4.03 -36.51 5.90
N HIS A 68 3.16 -36.09 5.00
CA HIS A 68 1.75 -36.41 5.09
C HIS A 68 1.33 -37.65 4.27
N HIS A 69 2.21 -38.27 3.47
CA HIS A 69 1.84 -39.30 2.47
C HIS A 69 0.69 -38.87 1.51
N GLU A 70 0.25 -37.62 1.57
CA GLU A 70 -0.86 -36.98 0.84
C GLU A 70 -0.56 -36.76 -0.66
N VAL A 71 0.67 -37.07 -1.09
CA VAL A 71 1.04 -37.01 -2.52
C VAL A 71 0.14 -37.93 -3.34
N GLY A 72 -0.20 -39.11 -2.82
CA GLY A 72 -1.07 -40.08 -3.50
C GLY A 72 -2.52 -39.61 -3.62
N ASP A 73 -3.12 -39.14 -2.53
CA ASP A 73 -4.51 -38.73 -2.48
C ASP A 73 -4.76 -37.42 -3.24
N TRP A 74 -3.83 -36.46 -3.15
CA TRP A 74 -3.91 -35.20 -3.90
C TRP A 74 -3.69 -35.41 -5.41
N LEU A 75 -2.77 -36.29 -5.82
CA LEU A 75 -2.60 -36.64 -7.24
C LEU A 75 -3.89 -37.29 -7.78
N ALA A 76 -4.54 -38.15 -7.00
CA ALA A 76 -5.81 -38.76 -7.38
C ALA A 76 -6.92 -37.69 -7.56
N GLU A 77 -7.07 -36.75 -6.63
CA GLU A 77 -8.04 -35.64 -6.76
C GLU A 77 -7.77 -34.74 -7.98
N VAL A 78 -6.50 -34.40 -8.25
CA VAL A 78 -6.14 -33.55 -9.39
C VAL A 78 -6.37 -34.26 -10.72
N ILE A 79 -6.02 -35.55 -10.80
CA ILE A 79 -6.27 -36.39 -11.99
C ILE A 79 -7.78 -36.54 -12.23
N ASP A 80 -8.58 -36.78 -11.19
CA ASP A 80 -10.04 -36.88 -11.30
C ASP A 80 -10.69 -35.54 -11.70
N ALA A 81 -10.22 -34.41 -11.15
CA ALA A 81 -10.80 -33.10 -11.42
C ALA A 81 -10.47 -32.54 -12.81
N THR A 82 -9.32 -32.93 -13.38
CA THR A 82 -8.86 -32.40 -14.68
C THR A 82 -9.11 -33.37 -15.84
N GLY A 83 -9.33 -34.66 -15.57
CA GLY A 83 -9.56 -35.69 -16.58
C GLY A 83 -8.37 -35.92 -17.52
N ASP A 84 -7.25 -35.25 -17.27
CA ASP A 84 -6.12 -35.15 -18.17
C ASP A 84 -4.84 -35.48 -17.40
N THR A 85 -4.21 -36.60 -17.77
CA THR A 85 -2.88 -36.98 -17.23
C THR A 85 -1.75 -36.20 -17.90
N ALA A 86 -2.06 -35.43 -18.95
CA ALA A 86 -1.12 -34.60 -19.67
C ALA A 86 -1.21 -33.16 -19.18
N VAL A 87 -0.17 -32.70 -18.50
CA VAL A 87 -0.02 -31.27 -18.19
C VAL A 87 0.28 -30.54 -19.51
N PRO A 88 -0.42 -29.44 -19.84
CA PRO A 88 -0.27 -28.73 -21.12
C PRO A 88 1.17 -28.28 -21.47
N ASP A 89 2.07 -28.21 -20.48
CA ASP A 89 3.45 -27.73 -20.63
C ASP A 89 4.53 -28.76 -20.23
N GLY A 90 4.16 -30.01 -19.90
CA GLY A 90 5.10 -31.06 -19.47
C GLY A 90 5.74 -30.89 -18.08
N GLU A 91 5.39 -29.84 -17.33
CA GLU A 91 5.80 -29.66 -15.93
C GLU A 91 4.91 -30.49 -14.99
N ASP A 92 5.52 -31.23 -14.06
CA ASP A 92 4.79 -32.00 -13.04
C ASP A 92 3.91 -31.06 -12.15
N PRO A 93 2.60 -31.32 -11.99
CA PRO A 93 1.70 -30.47 -11.21
C PRO A 93 2.14 -30.29 -9.76
N LEU A 94 2.80 -31.31 -9.18
CA LEU A 94 3.38 -31.25 -7.85
C LEU A 94 4.51 -30.21 -7.79
N TRP A 95 5.37 -30.20 -8.80
CA TRP A 95 6.43 -29.20 -8.93
C TRP A 95 5.85 -27.80 -9.11
N LYS A 96 4.84 -27.63 -9.96
CA LYS A 96 4.15 -26.35 -10.12
C LYS A 96 3.56 -25.85 -8.80
N LYS A 97 2.96 -26.74 -7.99
CA LYS A 97 2.43 -26.43 -6.65
C LYS A 97 3.54 -26.01 -5.69
N ILE A 98 4.64 -26.76 -5.60
CA ILE A 98 5.77 -26.44 -4.71
C ILE A 98 6.41 -25.11 -5.11
N ARG A 99 6.68 -24.92 -6.42
CA ARG A 99 7.30 -23.70 -6.95
C ARG A 99 6.44 -22.45 -6.68
N SER A 100 5.12 -22.58 -6.73
CA SER A 100 4.17 -21.48 -6.47
C SER A 100 3.81 -21.28 -4.99
N ALA A 101 4.43 -22.00 -4.05
CA ALA A 101 4.17 -21.87 -2.60
C ALA A 101 4.34 -20.42 -2.11
N HIS A 102 5.43 -19.77 -2.51
CA HIS A 102 5.70 -18.38 -2.19
C HIS A 102 4.61 -17.43 -2.73
N THR A 103 4.06 -17.69 -3.92
CA THR A 103 2.98 -16.90 -4.52
C THR A 103 1.69 -17.03 -3.71
N ARG A 104 1.33 -18.25 -3.27
CA ARG A 104 0.16 -18.47 -2.41
C ARG A 104 0.31 -17.80 -1.05
N SER A 105 1.48 -17.93 -0.43
CA SER A 105 1.83 -17.29 0.84
C SER A 105 1.75 -15.76 0.71
N SER A 106 2.27 -15.22 -0.40
CA SER A 106 2.18 -13.80 -0.74
C SER A 106 0.74 -13.34 -0.97
N GLN A 107 -0.11 -14.13 -1.64
CA GLN A 107 -1.51 -13.77 -1.86
C GLN A 107 -2.27 -13.70 -0.54
N LYS A 108 -2.13 -14.71 0.33
CA LYS A 108 -2.74 -14.69 1.67
C LYS A 108 -2.28 -13.50 2.52
N ALA A 109 -1.03 -13.08 2.37
CA ALA A 109 -0.52 -11.88 3.03
C ALA A 109 -1.13 -10.60 2.43
N ALA A 110 -1.29 -10.54 1.10
CA ALA A 110 -1.94 -9.44 0.41
C ALA A 110 -3.42 -9.31 0.79
N ASP A 111 -4.18 -10.40 0.75
CA ASP A 111 -5.61 -10.43 1.11
C ASP A 111 -5.83 -9.92 2.53
N ARG A 112 -4.97 -10.33 3.45
CA ARG A 112 -4.99 -9.86 4.85
C ARG A 112 -4.66 -8.39 4.98
N GLY A 113 -3.71 -7.89 4.19
CA GLY A 113 -3.40 -6.47 4.10
C GLY A 113 -4.63 -5.68 3.64
N THR A 114 -5.26 -6.12 2.56
CA THR A 114 -6.49 -5.50 2.04
C THR A 114 -7.60 -5.48 3.08
N GLU A 115 -7.88 -6.61 3.73
CA GLU A 115 -8.91 -6.70 4.77
C GLU A 115 -8.64 -5.73 5.93
N ALA A 116 -7.39 -5.62 6.38
CA ALA A 116 -7.01 -4.69 7.44
C ALA A 116 -7.18 -3.22 7.04
N HIS A 117 -6.80 -2.85 5.80
CA HIS A 117 -7.02 -1.51 5.29
C HIS A 117 -8.50 -1.19 5.17
N ASP A 118 -9.30 -2.09 4.59
CA ASP A 118 -10.74 -1.90 4.42
C ASP A 118 -11.43 -1.66 5.78
N MET A 119 -11.08 -2.42 6.82
CA MET A 119 -11.62 -2.20 8.17
C MET A 119 -11.22 -0.84 8.75
N VAL A 120 -9.96 -0.46 8.62
CA VAL A 120 -9.44 0.82 9.14
C VAL A 120 -10.05 2.00 8.40
N GLU A 121 -10.19 1.90 7.08
CA GLU A 121 -10.87 2.88 6.25
C GLU A 121 -12.30 3.07 6.74
N ARG A 122 -13.10 1.99 6.83
CA ARG A 122 -14.50 2.07 7.29
C ARG A 122 -14.62 2.65 8.68
N TYR A 123 -13.73 2.27 9.59
CA TYR A 123 -13.67 2.83 10.94
C TYR A 123 -13.44 4.35 10.91
N ILE A 124 -12.46 4.82 10.14
CA ILE A 124 -12.14 6.25 10.00
C ILE A 124 -13.33 7.04 9.43
N LEU A 125 -14.07 6.43 8.49
CA LEU A 125 -15.25 7.03 7.87
C LEU A 125 -16.51 6.96 8.75
N GLY A 126 -16.47 6.23 9.86
CA GLY A 126 -17.62 6.01 10.75
C GLY A 126 -18.61 4.96 10.24
N ASP A 127 -18.25 4.14 9.26
CA ASP A 127 -19.03 2.97 8.80
C ASP A 127 -18.78 1.78 9.74
N LEU A 128 -19.29 1.88 10.96
CA LEU A 128 -19.04 0.91 12.03
C LEU A 128 -19.77 -0.42 11.83
N ASP A 129 -20.82 -0.48 11.01
CA ASP A 129 -21.60 -1.70 10.76
C ASP A 129 -20.78 -2.82 10.11
N HIS A 130 -19.62 -2.46 9.54
CA HIS A 130 -18.74 -3.36 8.82
C HIS A 130 -17.36 -3.51 9.48
N VAL A 131 -17.18 -2.90 10.65
CA VAL A 131 -16.01 -3.11 11.50
C VAL A 131 -16.35 -4.27 12.43
N PRO A 132 -15.54 -5.34 12.51
CA PRO A 132 -15.85 -6.46 13.39
C PRO A 132 -15.94 -6.01 14.85
N ASP A 133 -16.98 -6.45 15.55
CA ASP A 133 -17.27 -6.06 16.93
C ASP A 133 -16.10 -6.35 17.87
N GLU A 134 -15.43 -7.51 17.72
CA GLU A 134 -14.25 -7.90 18.49
C GLU A 134 -13.37 -8.91 17.71
N GLY A 135 -12.08 -8.98 18.07
CA GLY A 135 -11.25 -10.17 17.80
C GLY A 135 -10.45 -10.16 16.50
N ASN A 136 -10.38 -9.04 15.78
CA ASN A 136 -9.40 -8.89 14.70
C ASN A 136 -8.11 -8.27 15.25
N PRO A 137 -7.02 -9.05 15.41
CA PRO A 137 -5.84 -8.54 16.07
C PRO A 137 -5.12 -7.43 15.30
N TYR A 138 -5.28 -7.34 13.97
CA TYR A 138 -4.68 -6.27 13.19
C TYR A 138 -5.38 -4.94 13.47
N PHE A 139 -6.71 -4.99 13.58
CA PHE A 139 -7.51 -3.84 13.94
C PHE A 139 -7.27 -3.42 15.40
N ASP A 140 -7.12 -4.37 16.32
CA ASP A 140 -6.78 -4.08 17.72
C ASP A 140 -5.43 -3.33 17.84
N GLU A 141 -4.42 -3.72 17.07
CA GLU A 141 -3.14 -3.00 17.03
C GLU A 141 -3.26 -1.61 16.39
N PHE A 142 -4.11 -1.46 15.38
CA PHE A 142 -4.44 -0.14 14.84
C PHE A 142 -5.09 0.76 15.91
N LEU A 143 -6.06 0.26 16.68
CA LEU A 143 -6.69 1.02 17.76
C LEU A 143 -5.70 1.42 18.86
N LYS A 144 -4.70 0.58 19.16
CA LYS A 144 -3.60 0.93 20.07
C LYS A 144 -2.74 2.06 19.49
N ALA A 145 -2.39 2.00 18.21
CA ALA A 145 -1.65 3.06 17.54
C ALA A 145 -2.46 4.37 17.50
N GLU A 146 -3.77 4.31 17.24
CA GLU A 146 -4.67 5.46 17.31
C GLU A 146 -4.68 6.07 18.72
N ALA A 147 -4.78 5.26 19.78
CA ALA A 147 -4.74 5.76 21.15
C ALA A 147 -3.41 6.50 21.45
N LEU A 148 -2.28 5.98 20.94
CA LEU A 148 -0.99 6.66 21.04
C LEU A 148 -0.98 7.98 20.27
N LEU A 149 -1.50 8.03 19.04
CA LEU A 149 -1.62 9.26 18.27
C LEU A 149 -2.49 10.29 19.00
N LYS A 150 -3.71 9.90 19.42
CA LYS A 150 -4.65 10.74 20.17
C LYS A 150 -4.03 11.33 21.43
N SER A 151 -3.18 10.58 22.14
CA SER A 151 -2.53 11.03 23.37
C SER A 151 -1.57 12.22 23.19
N ARG A 152 -1.15 12.50 21.95
CA ARG A 152 -0.24 13.60 21.61
C ARG A 152 -0.97 14.93 21.41
N PHE A 153 -2.29 14.89 21.24
CA PHE A 153 -3.11 16.06 20.97
C PHE A 153 -3.89 16.52 22.20
N LEU A 154 -4.32 17.78 22.18
CA LEU A 154 -5.23 18.31 23.18
C LEU A 154 -6.56 17.52 23.14
N PRO A 155 -7.18 17.24 24.30
CA PRO A 155 -8.41 16.46 24.38
C PRO A 155 -9.52 16.96 23.44
N GLY A 156 -10.09 16.07 22.63
CA GLY A 156 -11.18 16.39 21.70
C GLY A 156 -10.76 17.12 20.42
N THR A 157 -9.46 17.34 20.20
CA THR A 157 -8.97 18.05 19.00
C THR A 157 -8.49 17.12 17.89
N PHE A 158 -8.14 15.87 18.21
CA PHE A 158 -7.76 14.85 17.24
C PHE A 158 -8.90 14.56 16.26
N ARG A 159 -8.56 14.50 14.97
CA ARG A 159 -9.48 14.21 13.88
C ARG A 159 -8.78 13.39 12.81
N TRP A 160 -9.52 12.46 12.23
CA TRP A 160 -9.18 11.90 10.93
C TRP A 160 -9.54 12.91 9.84
N GLU A 161 -8.62 13.15 8.92
CA GLU A 161 -8.79 14.10 7.81
C GLU A 161 -9.16 13.38 6.51
N PHE A 162 -8.56 12.22 6.30
CA PHE A 162 -8.80 11.37 5.13
C PHE A 162 -8.36 9.92 5.38
N ALA A 163 -8.89 9.01 4.56
CA ALA A 163 -8.41 7.65 4.39
C ALA A 163 -8.29 7.34 2.89
N GLU A 164 -7.38 6.44 2.50
CA GLU A 164 -7.20 5.92 1.14
C GLU A 164 -7.25 7.00 0.01
N VAL A 165 -6.52 8.11 0.18
CA VAL A 165 -6.50 9.22 -0.80
C VAL A 165 -5.41 9.01 -1.84
N ALA A 166 -5.78 9.07 -3.13
CA ALA A 166 -4.81 9.09 -4.21
C ALA A 166 -4.07 10.43 -4.27
N VAL A 167 -2.74 10.37 -4.33
CA VAL A 167 -1.85 11.53 -4.40
C VAL A 167 -0.85 11.37 -5.52
N TYR A 168 -0.35 12.49 -6.05
CA TYR A 168 0.64 12.47 -7.12
C TYR A 168 1.58 13.67 -7.10
N ASN A 169 2.76 13.44 -7.68
CA ASN A 169 3.77 14.47 -7.92
C ASN A 169 4.01 14.57 -9.44
N PRO A 170 3.48 15.61 -10.10
CA PRO A 170 3.62 15.77 -11.54
C PRO A 170 5.02 16.21 -11.96
N GLU A 171 5.78 16.86 -11.07
CA GLU A 171 7.14 17.33 -11.36
C GLU A 171 8.14 16.18 -11.37
N LEU A 172 8.00 15.25 -10.41
CA LEU A 172 8.83 14.05 -10.31
C LEU A 172 8.24 12.85 -11.08
N GLY A 173 6.96 12.91 -11.45
CA GLY A 173 6.32 11.90 -12.28
C GLY A 173 6.04 10.59 -11.53
N TYR A 174 5.40 10.64 -10.37
CA TYR A 174 4.93 9.45 -9.65
C TYR A 174 3.60 9.70 -8.93
N ALA A 175 2.92 8.62 -8.54
CA ALA A 175 1.65 8.67 -7.81
C ALA A 175 1.52 7.55 -6.79
N GLY A 176 0.53 7.61 -5.91
CA GLY A 176 0.25 6.55 -4.95
C GLY A 176 -1.03 6.80 -4.18
N THR A 177 -1.24 6.03 -3.12
CA THR A 177 -2.37 6.22 -2.20
C THR A 177 -1.82 6.35 -0.79
N LEU A 178 -2.30 7.36 -0.07
CA LEU A 178 -2.09 7.53 1.36
C LEU A 178 -3.18 6.77 2.10
N ASP A 179 -2.79 5.90 3.03
CA ASP A 179 -3.74 5.12 3.80
C ASP A 179 -4.54 6.00 4.77
N ILE A 180 -3.85 6.88 5.51
CA ILE A 180 -4.43 7.61 6.64
C ILE A 180 -3.85 9.03 6.72
N GLY A 181 -4.73 10.02 6.94
CA GLY A 181 -4.38 11.39 7.31
C GLY A 181 -5.10 11.82 8.58
N TYR A 182 -4.42 12.56 9.44
CA TYR A 182 -4.98 13.05 10.70
C TYR A 182 -4.46 14.44 11.06
N SER A 183 -5.20 15.12 11.93
CA SER A 183 -4.75 16.37 12.52
C SER A 183 -5.22 16.53 13.96
N GLY A 184 -4.63 17.49 14.67
CA GLY A 184 -5.09 17.92 15.98
C GLY A 184 -4.32 19.12 16.48
N LEU A 185 -4.72 19.66 17.62
CA LEU A 185 -4.01 20.76 18.26
C LEU A 185 -3.02 20.21 19.27
N VAL A 186 -1.80 20.72 19.25
CA VAL A 186 -0.75 20.40 20.22
C VAL A 186 -0.40 21.65 21.04
N PRO A 187 -0.11 21.51 22.34
CA PRO A 187 0.35 22.63 23.15
C PRO A 187 1.75 23.04 22.69
N ILE A 188 1.99 24.34 22.49
CA ILE A 188 3.33 24.90 22.34
C ILE A 188 3.70 25.77 23.54
N GLU A 189 5.00 25.94 23.75
CA GLU A 189 5.52 26.73 24.86
C GLU A 189 4.92 28.15 24.85
N GLY A 190 4.39 28.60 26.00
CA GLY A 190 3.69 29.87 26.12
C GLY A 190 2.16 29.81 25.98
N GLY A 191 1.57 28.61 25.87
CA GLY A 191 0.10 28.42 25.91
C GLY A 191 -0.60 28.71 24.59
N ILE A 192 0.15 28.86 23.50
CA ILE A 192 -0.38 28.90 22.15
C ILE A 192 -0.62 27.46 21.70
N GLU A 193 -1.61 27.24 20.83
CA GLU A 193 -1.93 25.94 20.26
C GLU A 193 -1.48 25.93 18.79
N ALA A 194 -0.77 24.90 18.37
CA ALA A 194 -0.42 24.69 16.97
C ALA A 194 -1.25 23.54 16.40
N ARG A 195 -1.76 23.69 15.18
CA ARG A 195 -2.34 22.55 14.47
C ARG A 195 -1.22 21.77 13.82
N LEU A 196 -1.21 20.48 14.09
CA LEU A 196 -0.30 19.53 13.49
C LEU A 196 -1.09 18.64 12.52
N PHE A 197 -0.57 18.44 11.32
CA PHE A 197 -1.07 17.49 10.32
C PHE A 197 -0.08 16.34 10.13
N GLY A 198 -0.57 15.10 10.19
CA GLY A 198 0.25 13.91 10.02
C GLY A 198 -0.37 12.89 9.08
N ILE A 199 0.46 11.96 8.63
CA ILE A 199 0.05 10.79 7.85
C ILE A 199 0.53 9.50 8.48
N ALA A 200 -0.17 8.42 8.21
CA ALA A 200 0.28 7.08 8.56
C ALA A 200 0.04 6.09 7.42
N ASP A 201 0.92 5.11 7.31
CA ASP A 201 0.78 3.95 6.42
C ASP A 201 0.67 2.69 7.30
N LEU A 202 -0.37 1.91 7.04
CA LEU A 202 -0.66 0.67 7.76
C LEU A 202 0.05 -0.48 7.06
N LYS A 203 0.73 -1.32 7.85
CA LYS A 203 1.40 -2.53 7.38
C LYS A 203 1.01 -3.70 8.24
N THR A 204 0.41 -4.71 7.64
CA THR A 204 0.16 -5.99 8.32
C THR A 204 1.35 -6.92 8.16
N ARG A 205 1.70 -7.67 9.21
CA ARG A 205 2.61 -8.82 9.07
C ARG A 205 2.10 -10.04 9.80
N ALA A 206 2.53 -11.19 9.30
CA ALA A 206 2.25 -12.46 9.95
C ALA A 206 3.11 -12.68 11.20
N LYS A 207 4.33 -12.12 11.20
CA LYS A 207 5.36 -12.30 12.25
C LYS A 207 6.25 -11.06 12.27
N ASP A 208 6.67 -10.67 13.46
CA ASP A 208 7.58 -9.57 13.78
C ASP A 208 7.05 -8.14 13.54
N ASN A 209 7.41 -7.24 14.47
CA ASN A 209 6.90 -5.87 14.47
C ASN A 209 7.80 -4.93 13.65
N ARG A 210 8.77 -5.45 12.88
CA ARG A 210 9.74 -4.60 12.18
C ARG A 210 9.17 -4.11 10.86
N ALA A 211 9.17 -2.78 10.68
CA ALA A 211 8.87 -2.19 9.39
C ALA A 211 9.92 -2.61 8.33
N PHE A 212 9.47 -2.88 7.10
CA PHE A 212 10.41 -3.00 5.98
C PHE A 212 11.01 -1.63 5.70
N PRO A 213 12.31 -1.50 5.37
CA PRO A 213 12.91 -0.20 5.03
C PRO A 213 12.13 0.56 3.93
N GLY A 214 11.50 -0.19 3.01
CA GLY A 214 10.68 0.39 1.94
C GLY A 214 9.39 1.06 2.41
N ALA A 215 8.89 0.77 3.61
CA ALA A 215 7.70 1.43 4.15
C ALA A 215 7.98 2.90 4.49
N ALA A 216 9.12 3.19 5.14
CA ALA A 216 9.54 4.57 5.40
C ALA A 216 9.76 5.35 4.10
N LEU A 217 10.33 4.70 3.08
CA LEU A 217 10.52 5.29 1.76
C LEU A 217 9.19 5.58 1.05
N GLN A 218 8.22 4.66 1.16
CA GLN A 218 6.88 4.84 0.62
C GLN A 218 6.18 6.03 1.28
N VAL A 219 6.15 6.08 2.62
CA VAL A 219 5.52 7.17 3.38
C VAL A 219 6.16 8.51 3.06
N TRP A 220 7.49 8.57 3.03
CA TRP A 220 8.21 9.79 2.65
C TRP A 220 7.82 10.28 1.25
N ALA A 221 7.77 9.37 0.27
CA ALA A 221 7.42 9.74 -1.11
C ALA A 221 5.97 10.27 -1.22
N LEU A 222 5.03 9.64 -0.51
CA LEU A 222 3.63 10.06 -0.49
C LEU A 222 3.43 11.40 0.24
N ALA A 223 4.17 11.64 1.33
CA ALA A 223 4.16 12.92 2.04
C ALA A 223 4.63 14.10 1.17
N ASN A 224 5.47 13.82 0.17
CA ASN A 224 6.02 14.81 -0.76
C ASN A 224 5.22 14.91 -2.08
N CYS A 225 4.02 14.35 -2.13
CA CYS A 225 3.09 14.60 -3.23
C CYS A 225 2.37 15.96 -3.02
N PRO A 226 2.53 16.93 -3.92
CA PRO A 226 1.89 18.24 -3.78
C PRO A 226 0.38 18.23 -4.00
N TYR A 227 -0.18 17.18 -4.63
CA TYR A 227 -1.59 17.14 -5.02
C TYR A 227 -2.27 15.83 -4.63
N ALA A 228 -3.52 15.94 -4.20
CA ALA A 228 -4.47 14.84 -4.15
C ALA A 228 -5.38 14.86 -5.37
N ALA A 229 -5.74 13.66 -5.82
CA ALA A 229 -6.83 13.43 -6.76
C ALA A 229 -8.11 13.21 -5.96
N LEU A 230 -8.89 14.26 -5.75
CA LEU A 230 -10.16 14.17 -5.02
C LEU A 230 -11.32 14.10 -5.99
N THR A 231 -12.33 13.32 -5.66
CA THR A 231 -13.50 13.18 -6.54
C THR A 231 -14.42 14.38 -6.37
N GLY A 232 -14.99 14.87 -7.47
CA GLY A 232 -16.19 15.69 -7.38
C GLY A 232 -17.38 14.89 -6.82
N PRO A 233 -18.54 15.52 -6.56
CA PRO A 233 -19.75 14.79 -6.19
C PRO A 233 -20.03 13.68 -7.21
N ILE A 234 -20.27 12.46 -6.71
CA ILE A 234 -20.51 11.26 -7.53
C ILE A 234 -21.81 11.48 -8.31
N HIS A 235 -21.68 11.86 -9.59
CA HIS A 235 -22.73 11.61 -10.56
C HIS A 235 -22.54 10.19 -11.11
N PRO A 236 -23.63 9.43 -11.35
CA PRO A 236 -23.53 8.17 -12.08
C PRO A 236 -22.85 8.45 -13.42
N ARG A 237 -21.67 7.83 -13.60
CA ARG A 237 -20.79 8.04 -14.74
C ARG A 237 -21.57 7.85 -16.04
N ARG A 238 -21.60 8.88 -16.87
CA ARG A 238 -22.10 8.76 -18.24
C ARG A 238 -20.99 8.17 -19.11
N GLU A 239 -21.35 7.47 -20.19
CA GLU A 239 -20.36 6.85 -21.10
C GLU A 239 -19.38 7.87 -21.71
N ASP A 240 -19.71 9.16 -21.71
CA ASP A 240 -18.90 10.26 -22.20
C ASP A 240 -18.03 10.96 -21.13
N ASP A 241 -18.08 10.52 -19.87
CA ASP A 241 -17.26 11.11 -18.80
C ASP A 241 -15.76 10.78 -18.98
N THR A 242 -14.99 11.82 -19.26
CA THR A 242 -13.53 11.81 -19.21
C THR A 242 -13.03 11.76 -17.77
N LEU A 243 -11.81 11.25 -17.52
CA LEU A 243 -11.22 11.26 -16.17
C LEU A 243 -11.16 12.68 -15.55
N ASP A 244 -11.01 13.71 -16.39
CA ASP A 244 -10.99 15.10 -15.96
C ASP A 244 -12.36 15.63 -15.50
N SER A 245 -13.49 15.00 -15.90
CA SER A 245 -14.82 15.41 -15.45
C SER A 245 -15.22 14.83 -14.08
N VAL A 246 -14.54 13.76 -13.64
CA VAL A 246 -14.88 13.02 -12.41
C VAL A 246 -13.97 13.40 -11.23
N PHE A 247 -12.73 13.82 -11.52
CA PHE A 247 -11.70 14.07 -10.50
C PHE A 247 -11.19 15.50 -10.55
N THR A 248 -11.14 16.12 -9.37
CA THR A 248 -10.34 17.32 -9.12
C THR A 248 -8.92 16.91 -8.81
N TRP A 249 -8.07 16.93 -9.83
CA TRP A 249 -6.67 16.52 -9.70
C TRP A 249 -5.79 17.55 -8.99
N LYS A 250 -6.17 18.82 -8.92
CA LYS A 250 -5.27 19.88 -8.43
C LYS A 250 -5.56 20.32 -7.00
N GLN A 251 -6.11 19.45 -6.15
CA GLN A 251 -6.28 19.80 -4.75
C GLN A 251 -4.92 19.79 -4.06
N PRO A 252 -4.42 20.94 -3.55
CA PRO A 252 -3.14 20.97 -2.86
C PRO A 252 -3.19 20.12 -1.60
N MET A 253 -2.18 19.29 -1.38
CA MET A 253 -2.00 18.59 -0.12
C MET A 253 -1.53 19.58 0.97
N PRO A 254 -1.97 19.42 2.22
CA PRO A 254 -1.35 20.13 3.33
C PRO A 254 0.13 19.75 3.43
N THR A 255 0.93 20.63 4.02
CA THR A 255 2.25 20.23 4.50
C THR A 255 2.08 19.34 5.71
N PHE A 256 2.80 18.21 5.73
CA PHE A 256 2.78 17.30 6.86
C PHE A 256 3.91 17.61 7.82
N ASP A 257 3.56 17.70 9.10
CA ASP A 257 4.51 17.92 10.19
C ASP A 257 5.16 16.61 10.63
N GLU A 258 4.46 15.49 10.44
CA GLU A 258 4.92 14.17 10.85
C GLU A 258 4.36 13.05 9.98
N ALA A 259 5.02 11.90 10.06
CA ALA A 259 4.61 10.72 9.33
C ALA A 259 4.98 9.44 10.09
N PHE A 260 4.14 8.42 9.99
CA PHE A 260 4.35 7.15 10.67
C PHE A 260 4.14 5.93 9.76
N VAL A 261 4.81 4.85 10.11
CA VAL A 261 4.44 3.49 9.70
C VAL A 261 3.84 2.78 10.92
N ILE A 262 2.60 2.33 10.80
CA ILE A 262 1.92 1.50 11.79
C ILE A 262 2.08 0.04 11.36
N VAL A 263 2.77 -0.76 12.15
CA VAL A 263 2.90 -2.20 11.93
C VAL A 263 1.94 -2.92 12.86
N ALA A 264 1.00 -3.67 12.29
CA ALA A 264 -0.03 -4.42 13.00
C ALA A 264 0.17 -5.93 12.80
N ASN A 265 0.26 -6.69 13.90
CA ASN A 265 0.40 -8.15 13.88
C ASN A 265 -0.39 -8.82 15.01
N PRO A 266 -0.67 -10.14 14.89
CA PRO A 266 -1.35 -10.91 15.94
C PRO A 266 -0.66 -10.92 17.30
N ASP A 267 0.68 -10.84 17.31
CA ASP A 267 1.49 -10.91 18.52
C ASP A 267 1.82 -9.52 19.09
N GLY A 268 1.32 -8.44 18.47
CA GLY A 268 1.56 -7.06 18.87
C GLY A 268 1.95 -6.15 17.70
N GLY A 269 1.85 -4.84 17.91
CA GLY A 269 2.16 -3.82 16.91
C GLY A 269 3.35 -2.95 17.27
N ALA A 270 3.68 -2.04 16.36
CA ALA A 270 4.65 -0.98 16.57
C ALA A 270 4.32 0.22 15.70
N MET A 271 4.72 1.41 16.14
CA MET A 271 4.61 2.64 15.36
C MET A 271 5.99 3.25 15.20
N TYR A 272 6.38 3.53 13.96
CA TYR A 272 7.70 4.07 13.61
C TYR A 272 7.56 5.43 12.97
N GLU A 273 8.26 6.42 13.50
CA GLU A 273 8.33 7.75 12.90
C GLU A 273 9.16 7.72 11.61
N VAL A 274 8.66 8.41 10.59
CA VAL A 274 9.32 8.60 9.30
C VAL A 274 9.79 10.06 9.21
N PRO A 275 11.10 10.31 9.04
CA PRO A 275 11.62 11.67 9.00
C PRO A 275 11.17 12.37 7.71
N LEU A 276 10.48 13.49 7.85
CA LEU A 276 10.06 14.36 6.73
C LEU A 276 11.05 15.49 6.44
N SER A 277 11.95 15.80 7.38
CA SER A 277 12.97 16.84 7.24
C SER A 277 14.34 16.42 7.80
N GLY A 278 15.37 17.19 7.46
CA GLY A 278 16.75 16.99 7.91
C GLY A 278 17.49 15.85 7.20
N PRO A 279 18.70 15.49 7.68
CA PRO A 279 19.62 14.60 6.96
C PRO A 279 19.06 13.19 6.66
N LYS A 280 18.20 12.67 7.54
CA LYS A 280 17.56 11.36 7.31
C LYS A 280 16.51 11.43 6.20
N ALA A 281 15.74 12.52 6.12
CA ALA A 281 14.78 12.74 5.04
C ALA A 281 15.49 12.97 3.70
N GLU A 282 16.62 13.69 3.70
CA GLU A 282 17.48 13.85 2.52
C GLU A 282 18.00 12.51 1.99
N ALA A 283 18.39 11.59 2.90
CA ALA A 283 18.81 10.24 2.52
C ALA A 283 17.66 9.43 1.88
N LEU A 284 16.44 9.50 2.45
CA LEU A 284 15.25 8.89 1.86
C LEU A 284 14.95 9.50 0.48
N SER A 285 15.06 10.81 0.34
CA SER A 285 14.88 11.52 -0.93
C SER A 285 15.84 11.03 -2.01
N GLY A 286 17.15 11.01 -1.70
CA GLY A 286 18.17 10.53 -2.64
C GLY A 286 17.95 9.08 -3.04
N GLN A 287 17.57 8.22 -2.09
CA GLN A 287 17.25 6.82 -2.37
C GLN A 287 16.02 6.70 -3.28
N PHE A 288 14.93 7.43 -2.99
CA PHE A 288 13.71 7.37 -3.78
C PHE A 288 13.93 7.88 -5.20
N GLN A 289 14.62 9.01 -5.37
CA GLN A 289 14.96 9.56 -6.68
C GLN A 289 15.80 8.59 -7.52
N SER A 290 16.75 7.89 -6.89
CA SER A 290 17.52 6.85 -7.58
C SER A 290 16.64 5.71 -8.09
N LEU A 291 15.67 5.24 -7.30
CA LEU A 291 14.74 4.18 -7.72
C LEU A 291 13.76 4.67 -8.79
N LEU A 292 13.26 5.90 -8.65
CA LEU A 292 12.36 6.54 -9.60
C LEU A 292 13.02 6.68 -10.97
N HIS A 293 14.29 7.09 -11.00
CA HIS A 293 15.07 7.15 -12.23
C HIS A 293 15.17 5.76 -12.88
N THR A 294 15.48 4.70 -12.12
CA THR A 294 15.48 3.32 -12.63
C THR A 294 14.11 2.92 -13.20
N ALA A 295 13.02 3.22 -12.49
CA ALA A 295 11.66 2.90 -12.94
C ALA A 295 11.32 3.58 -14.28
N TRP A 296 11.74 4.83 -14.47
CA TRP A 296 11.55 5.56 -15.73
C TRP A 296 12.39 4.98 -16.87
N PHE A 297 13.64 4.60 -16.61
CA PHE A 297 14.49 3.95 -17.61
C PHE A 297 13.90 2.61 -18.06
N GLU A 298 13.42 1.78 -17.14
CA GLU A 298 12.77 0.50 -17.47
C GLU A 298 11.46 0.70 -18.25
N ALA A 299 10.69 1.76 -17.94
CA ALA A 299 9.40 2.03 -18.56
C ALA A 299 9.50 2.56 -20.00
N GLN A 300 10.60 3.22 -20.37
CA GLN A 300 10.79 3.77 -21.72
C GLN A 300 11.29 2.72 -22.74
N GLY A 301 11.57 1.49 -22.29
CA GLY A 301 12.22 0.46 -23.09
C GLY A 301 13.70 0.77 -23.27
N ASP A 302 14.54 -0.25 -23.43
CA ASP A 302 15.97 -0.06 -23.70
C ASP A 302 16.11 0.77 -25.01
N PRO A 303 16.69 1.99 -24.98
CA PRO A 303 16.93 2.74 -26.21
C PRO A 303 17.84 1.99 -27.19
N PHE A 304 18.52 0.92 -26.74
CA PHE A 304 19.34 0.04 -27.57
C PHE A 304 18.61 -1.18 -28.16
N ASP A 305 17.31 -1.36 -27.89
CA ASP A 305 16.50 -2.42 -28.55
C ASP A 305 16.09 -2.03 -29.99
N GLY A 306 16.42 -0.80 -30.40
CA GLY A 306 16.58 -0.46 -31.80
C GLY A 306 17.87 -1.06 -32.31
N LYS A 307 17.81 -2.23 -32.97
CA LYS A 307 18.90 -2.80 -33.76
C LYS A 307 19.66 -1.70 -34.49
N VAL A 308 20.83 -1.33 -33.98
CA VAL A 308 21.85 -0.67 -34.78
C VAL A 308 22.33 -1.76 -35.74
N GLU A 309 21.80 -1.76 -36.95
CA GLU A 309 22.49 -2.41 -38.06
C GLU A 309 23.86 -1.72 -38.16
N LEU A 310 24.89 -2.41 -37.69
CA LEU A 310 26.28 -2.11 -37.99
C LEU A 310 26.60 -2.57 -39.42
#